data_AF-A0A209D948-F1
#
_entry.id   AF-A0A209D948-F1
#
_cell.length_a   1.000
_cell.length_b   1.000
_cell.length_c   1.000
_cell.angle_alpha   90.00
_cell.angle_beta   90.00
_cell.angle_gamma   90.00
#
_symmetry.space_group_name_H-M   'P 1'
#
loop_
_entity.id
_entity.type
_entity.pdbx_description
1 polymer ?
#
loop_
_entity_poly.entity_id
_entity_poly.type
_entity_poly.pdbx_seq_one_letter_code
_entity_poly.pdbx_strand_id
1 'polypeptide(L)'
;MDEQPSLGRATPPLRSASAVLARITARLALRHRHAFSQATVARYVDECATLLADRARAVQHLPVLVERFADERLRGLARARGLSGESPPAVLFVCTENAGRSQLAGALLRRRALGAVMVMTAGSGPAAGISPVVVQLLAEQGLNAGEDFPKPLTIEVVDAADLVITLGCADACPVRPGRRYFNWDLPDLRGLDIESARAVRNSLQARIDRLFAELNAPSPSSA
;
A
#
# COMPACT_ATOMS: atom_id res chain seq x y z
N MET A 1 12.33 -51.09 -36.61
CA MET A 1 13.01 -49.88 -36.11
C MET A 1 12.17 -48.71 -36.57
N ASP A 2 11.13 -48.38 -35.80
CA ASP A 2 10.28 -47.21 -36.06
C ASP A 2 10.54 -46.23 -34.92
N GLU A 3 11.29 -45.17 -35.23
CA GLU A 3 11.62 -44.09 -34.33
C GLU A 3 10.55 -42.99 -34.47
N GLN A 4 9.65 -42.91 -33.49
CA GLN A 4 8.68 -41.81 -33.42
C GLN A 4 9.38 -40.53 -32.92
N PRO A 5 9.20 -39.37 -33.57
CA PRO A 5 9.71 -38.10 -33.08
C PRO A 5 8.85 -37.61 -31.91
N SER A 6 9.49 -37.45 -30.76
CA SER A 6 8.91 -36.87 -29.54
C SER A 6 8.50 -35.41 -29.80
N LEU A 7 7.19 -35.13 -29.76
CA LEU A 7 6.63 -33.78 -29.75
C LEU A 7 6.85 -33.16 -28.36
N GLY A 8 8.05 -32.58 -28.17
CA GLY A 8 8.31 -31.68 -27.05
C GLY A 8 7.42 -30.44 -27.18
N ARG A 9 6.41 -30.31 -26.30
CA ARG A 9 5.72 -29.03 -26.11
C ARG A 9 6.74 -28.01 -25.60
N ALA A 10 7.24 -27.17 -26.50
CA ALA A 10 8.06 -26.03 -26.14
C ALA A 10 7.24 -25.10 -25.23
N THR A 11 7.63 -25.03 -23.96
CA THR A 11 7.20 -23.95 -23.06
C THR A 11 7.61 -22.62 -23.71
N PRO A 12 6.68 -21.67 -23.95
CA PRO A 12 7.05 -20.42 -24.59
C PRO A 12 8.10 -19.68 -23.75
N PRO A 13 9.09 -19.01 -24.36
CA PRO A 13 10.16 -18.34 -23.63
C PRO A 13 9.55 -17.29 -22.70
N LEU A 14 10.04 -17.26 -21.46
CA LEU A 14 9.70 -16.24 -20.47
C LEU A 14 9.86 -14.87 -21.12
N ARG A 15 8.75 -14.13 -21.25
CA ARG A 15 8.76 -12.74 -21.73
C ARG A 15 9.79 -11.97 -20.88
N SER A 16 10.70 -11.23 -21.53
CA SER A 16 11.70 -10.43 -20.81
C SER A 16 11.00 -9.49 -19.82
N ALA A 17 11.65 -9.19 -18.69
CA ALA A 17 11.10 -8.29 -17.67
C ALA A 17 10.63 -6.95 -18.28
N SER A 18 11.36 -6.44 -19.29
CA SER A 18 10.99 -5.26 -20.06
C SER A 18 9.64 -5.38 -20.79
N ALA A 19 9.36 -6.51 -21.45
CA ALA A 19 8.08 -6.72 -22.12
C ALA A 19 6.90 -6.82 -21.15
N VAL A 20 7.14 -7.29 -19.91
CA VAL A 20 6.13 -7.33 -18.86
C VAL A 20 5.83 -5.91 -18.34
N LEU A 21 6.86 -5.12 -18.06
CA LEU A 21 6.70 -3.73 -17.62
C LEU A 21 6.01 -2.87 -18.68
N ALA A 22 6.33 -3.04 -19.97
CA ALA A 22 5.65 -2.34 -21.06
C ALA A 22 4.13 -2.61 -21.08
N ARG A 23 3.69 -3.85 -20.80
CA ARG A 23 2.27 -4.20 -20.70
C ARG A 23 1.60 -3.59 -19.46
N ILE A 24 2.32 -3.51 -18.34
CA ILE A 24 1.85 -2.82 -17.13
C ILE A 24 1.66 -1.33 -17.44
N THR A 25 2.67 -0.69 -18.03
CA THR A 25 2.61 0.72 -18.46
C THR A 25 1.43 0.98 -19.37
N ALA A 26 1.19 0.15 -20.40
CA ALA A 26 0.06 0.34 -21.30
C ALA A 26 -1.31 0.25 -20.57
N ARG A 27 -1.47 -0.71 -19.65
CA ARG A 27 -2.71 -0.85 -18.86
C ARG A 27 -2.92 0.34 -17.92
N LEU A 28 -1.88 0.78 -17.22
CA LEU A 28 -1.95 1.92 -16.32
C LEU A 28 -2.17 3.23 -17.09
N ALA A 29 -1.55 3.40 -18.26
CA ALA A 29 -1.75 4.57 -19.11
C ALA A 29 -3.20 4.67 -19.57
N LEU A 30 -3.83 3.55 -19.93
CA LEU A 30 -5.26 3.52 -20.27
C LEU A 30 -6.15 3.88 -19.07
N ARG A 31 -5.82 3.37 -17.87
CA ARG A 31 -6.57 3.63 -16.63
C ARG A 31 -6.49 5.09 -16.21
N HIS A 32 -5.31 5.70 -16.33
CA HIS A 32 -5.02 7.07 -15.89
C HIS A 32 -5.00 8.10 -17.03
N ARG A 33 -5.53 7.75 -18.20
CA ARG A 33 -5.47 8.57 -19.44
C ARG A 33 -5.99 9.99 -19.31
N HIS A 34 -6.90 10.21 -18.37
CA HIS A 34 -7.52 11.52 -18.12
C HIS A 34 -6.65 12.44 -17.24
N ALA A 35 -5.67 11.88 -16.54
CA ALA A 35 -4.81 12.61 -15.61
C ALA A 35 -3.35 12.69 -16.07
N PHE A 36 -2.83 11.66 -16.74
CA PHE A 36 -1.39 11.54 -17.03
C PHE A 36 -1.10 11.03 -18.44
N SER A 37 0.01 11.52 -19.00
CA SER A 37 0.57 11.00 -20.25
C SER A 37 1.19 9.62 -20.08
N GLN A 38 1.28 8.85 -21.17
CA GLN A 38 1.96 7.55 -21.18
C GLN A 38 3.42 7.64 -20.69
N ALA A 39 4.13 8.72 -21.04
CA ALA A 39 5.50 8.96 -20.57
C ALA A 39 5.57 9.14 -19.05
N THR A 40 4.60 9.83 -18.46
CA THR A 40 4.52 9.97 -16.99
C THR A 40 4.28 8.61 -16.33
N VAL A 41 3.33 7.83 -16.85
CA VAL A 41 3.03 6.48 -16.34
C VAL A 41 4.25 5.57 -16.45
N ALA A 42 4.96 5.58 -17.58
CA ALA A 42 6.17 4.78 -17.79
C ALA A 42 7.23 5.08 -16.72
N ARG A 43 7.49 6.37 -16.47
CA ARG A 43 8.43 6.79 -15.42
C ARG A 43 8.05 6.22 -14.04
N TYR A 44 6.79 6.28 -13.66
CA TYR A 44 6.33 5.72 -12.38
C TYR A 44 6.48 4.20 -12.32
N VAL A 45 6.18 3.49 -13.41
CA VAL A 45 6.34 2.03 -13.48
C VAL A 45 7.81 1.63 -13.32
N ASP A 46 8.72 2.31 -14.03
CA ASP A 46 10.15 2.02 -13.96
C ASP A 46 10.71 2.34 -12.57
N GLU A 47 10.35 3.49 -12.00
CA GLU A 47 10.77 3.87 -10.65
C GLU A 47 10.26 2.89 -9.59
N CYS A 48 9.01 2.43 -9.71
CA CYS A 48 8.45 1.40 -8.82
C CYS A 48 9.15 0.05 -8.99
N ALA A 49 9.53 -0.32 -10.22
CA ALA A 49 10.31 -1.52 -10.47
C ALA A 49 11.66 -1.46 -9.76
N THR A 50 12.38 -0.34 -9.86
CA THR A 50 13.65 -0.14 -9.15
C THR A 50 13.46 -0.19 -7.63
N LEU A 51 12.49 0.56 -7.09
CA LEU A 51 12.24 0.62 -5.64
C LEU A 51 11.88 -0.74 -5.03
N LEU A 52 11.23 -1.63 -5.78
CA LEU A 52 10.83 -2.94 -5.29
C LEU A 52 11.85 -4.05 -5.61
N ALA A 53 12.63 -3.91 -6.69
CA ALA A 53 13.62 -4.92 -7.10
C ALA A 53 14.64 -5.24 -6.00
N ASP A 54 15.12 -4.22 -5.29
CA ASP A 54 16.12 -4.37 -4.23
C ASP A 54 15.59 -5.09 -2.98
N ARG A 55 14.26 -5.25 -2.86
CA ARG A 55 13.58 -5.63 -1.60
C ARG A 55 12.68 -6.86 -1.75
N ALA A 56 12.25 -7.19 -2.96
CA ALA A 56 11.36 -8.31 -3.21
C ALA A 56 12.09 -9.66 -3.02
N ARG A 57 11.74 -10.40 -1.96
CA ARG A 57 12.23 -11.78 -1.74
C ARG A 57 11.80 -12.76 -2.83
N ALA A 58 10.71 -12.49 -3.55
CA ALA A 58 10.15 -13.36 -4.57
C ALA A 58 9.95 -12.60 -5.90
N VAL A 59 10.92 -12.74 -6.81
CA VAL A 59 10.94 -12.10 -8.14
C VAL A 59 9.68 -12.42 -8.96
N GLN A 60 9.06 -13.58 -8.73
CA GLN A 60 7.86 -14.03 -9.44
C GLN A 60 6.62 -13.13 -9.25
N HIS A 61 6.52 -12.42 -8.14
CA HIS A 61 5.39 -11.52 -7.86
C HIS A 61 5.70 -10.05 -8.15
N LEU A 62 6.97 -9.73 -8.43
CA LEU A 62 7.43 -8.36 -8.61
C LEU A 62 6.60 -7.58 -9.64
N PRO A 63 6.25 -8.10 -10.84
CA PRO A 63 5.45 -7.33 -11.79
C PRO A 63 4.07 -6.90 -11.26
N VAL A 64 3.42 -7.77 -10.49
CA VAL A 64 2.11 -7.46 -9.89
C VAL A 64 2.26 -6.40 -8.80
N LEU A 65 3.31 -6.50 -7.97
CA LEU A 65 3.59 -5.49 -6.95
C LEU A 65 3.94 -4.13 -7.57
N VAL A 66 4.72 -4.12 -8.66
CA VAL A 66 5.04 -2.91 -9.42
C VAL A 66 3.79 -2.25 -9.98
N GLU A 67 2.90 -3.02 -10.62
CA GLU A 67 1.64 -2.49 -11.14
C GLU A 67 0.78 -1.88 -10.03
N ARG A 68 0.65 -2.60 -8.89
CA ARG A 68 -0.12 -2.13 -7.74
C ARG A 68 0.50 -0.86 -7.12
N PHE A 69 1.82 -0.81 -6.98
CA PHE A 69 2.51 0.33 -6.39
C PHE A 69 2.42 1.56 -7.29
N ALA A 70 2.65 1.39 -8.61
CA ALA A 70 2.52 2.45 -9.58
C ALA A 70 1.07 2.98 -9.64
N ASP A 71 0.07 2.10 -9.59
CA ASP A 71 -1.33 2.52 -9.53
C ASP A 71 -1.63 3.35 -8.29
N GLU A 72 -1.16 2.93 -7.11
CA GLU A 72 -1.34 3.67 -5.85
C GLU A 72 -0.68 5.06 -5.92
N ARG A 73 0.58 5.14 -6.37
CA ARG A 73 1.29 6.43 -6.51
C ARG A 73 0.63 7.35 -7.52
N LEU A 74 0.16 6.83 -8.65
CA LEU A 74 -0.57 7.62 -9.65
C LEU A 74 -1.91 8.13 -9.12
N ARG A 75 -2.66 7.30 -8.38
CA ARG A 75 -3.90 7.75 -7.70
C ARG A 75 -3.61 8.84 -6.66
N GLY A 76 -2.54 8.66 -5.88
CA GLY A 76 -2.09 9.66 -4.91
C GLY A 76 -1.74 10.98 -5.59
N LEU A 77 -0.97 10.93 -6.68
CA LEU A 77 -0.62 12.10 -7.47
C LEU A 77 -1.85 12.78 -8.08
N ALA A 78 -2.80 12.01 -8.60
CA ALA A 78 -4.03 12.56 -9.18
C ALA A 78 -4.87 13.28 -8.11
N ARG A 79 -5.02 12.68 -6.93
CA ARG A 79 -5.69 13.30 -5.79
C ARG A 79 -4.98 14.58 -5.35
N ALA A 80 -3.66 14.53 -5.15
CA ALA A 80 -2.87 15.69 -4.72
C ALA A 80 -2.96 16.88 -5.69
N ARG A 81 -3.16 16.60 -6.99
CA ARG A 81 -3.31 17.63 -8.04
C ARG A 81 -4.76 18.04 -8.31
N GLY A 82 -5.74 17.50 -7.58
CA GLY A 82 -7.16 17.75 -7.86
C GLY A 82 -7.62 17.24 -9.23
N LEU A 83 -6.93 16.24 -9.79
CA LEU A 83 -7.26 15.59 -11.07
C LEU A 83 -8.21 14.40 -10.90
N SER A 84 -8.48 14.02 -9.64
CA SER A 84 -9.53 13.07 -9.28
C SER A 84 -10.82 13.86 -9.01
N GLY A 85 -11.99 13.28 -9.33
CA GLY A 85 -13.27 13.84 -8.88
C GLY A 85 -13.40 13.81 -7.36
N GLU A 86 -14.63 14.02 -6.86
CA GLU A 86 -14.91 13.86 -5.42
C GLU A 86 -14.34 12.54 -4.91
N SER A 87 -13.51 12.65 -3.89
CA SER A 87 -12.67 11.56 -3.40
C SER A 87 -12.83 11.50 -1.89
N PRO A 88 -13.04 10.31 -1.31
CA PRO A 88 -13.23 10.15 0.12
C PRO A 88 -12.02 10.68 0.92
N PRO A 89 -12.19 10.93 2.23
CA PRO A 89 -11.07 11.24 3.11
C PRO A 89 -9.94 10.22 2.95
N ALA A 90 -8.70 10.70 2.95
CA ALA A 90 -7.52 9.89 2.72
C ALA A 90 -6.65 9.82 3.99
N VAL A 91 -6.40 8.60 4.46
CA VAL A 91 -5.59 8.31 5.65
C VAL A 91 -4.36 7.52 5.25
N LEU A 92 -3.18 8.01 5.65
CA LEU A 92 -1.90 7.34 5.47
C LEU A 92 -1.36 6.83 6.80
N PHE A 93 -1.13 5.52 6.91
CA PHE A 93 -0.41 4.92 8.03
C PHE A 93 1.06 4.67 7.69
N VAL A 94 1.97 5.22 8.49
CA VAL A 94 3.41 5.05 8.31
C VAL A 94 4.01 4.33 9.50
N CYS A 95 4.78 3.28 9.28
CA CYS A 95 5.69 2.71 10.29
C CYS A 95 7.09 2.55 9.67
N THR A 96 8.07 2.00 10.38
CA THR A 96 9.42 1.83 9.79
C THR A 96 9.40 0.86 8.61
N GLU A 97 8.89 -0.35 8.80
CA GLU A 97 9.05 -1.44 7.81
C GLU A 97 7.85 -1.68 6.91
N ASN A 98 6.70 -1.05 7.18
CA ASN A 98 5.44 -1.36 6.51
C ASN A 98 5.10 -2.86 6.45
N ALA A 99 5.48 -3.60 7.49
CA ALA A 99 5.22 -5.03 7.63
C ALA A 99 4.43 -5.37 8.92
N GLY A 100 4.32 -4.39 9.82
CA GLY A 100 3.79 -4.55 11.17
C GLY A 100 2.57 -3.65 11.41
N ARG A 101 2.75 -2.67 12.29
CA ARG A 101 1.74 -1.72 12.77
C ARG A 101 0.94 -1.04 11.65
N SER A 102 1.59 -0.48 10.61
CA SER A 102 0.87 0.23 9.54
C SER A 102 0.04 -0.70 8.65
N GLN A 103 0.48 -1.94 8.44
CA GLN A 103 -0.29 -2.95 7.70
C GLN A 103 -1.53 -3.36 8.48
N LEU A 104 -1.38 -3.63 9.77
CA LEU A 104 -2.51 -3.96 10.64
C LEU A 104 -3.51 -2.79 10.70
N ALA A 105 -3.03 -1.56 10.93
CA ALA A 105 -3.89 -0.37 10.98
C ALA A 105 -4.66 -0.16 9.67
N GLY A 106 -3.95 -0.25 8.54
CA GLY A 106 -4.55 -0.09 7.22
C GLY A 106 -5.63 -1.12 6.94
N ALA A 107 -5.38 -2.40 7.24
CA ALA A 107 -6.35 -3.46 7.03
C ALA A 107 -7.61 -3.31 7.91
N LEU A 108 -7.42 -2.95 9.20
CA LEU A 108 -8.55 -2.71 10.11
C LEU A 108 -9.42 -1.52 9.65
N LEU A 109 -8.80 -0.41 9.21
CA LEU A 109 -9.56 0.73 8.71
C LEU A 109 -10.27 0.41 7.39
N ARG A 110 -9.63 -0.29 6.46
CA ARG A 110 -10.28 -0.70 5.19
C ARG A 110 -11.53 -1.54 5.45
N ARG A 111 -11.42 -2.53 6.34
CA ARG A 111 -12.56 -3.36 6.77
C ARG A 111 -13.67 -2.51 7.36
N ARG A 112 -13.32 -1.56 8.22
CA ARG A 112 -14.30 -0.71 8.91
C ARG A 112 -14.99 0.29 7.97
N ALA A 113 -14.24 0.82 6.99
CA ALA A 113 -14.67 1.92 6.14
C ALA A 113 -15.44 1.48 4.90
N LEU A 114 -15.28 0.24 4.43
CA LEU A 114 -16.00 -0.30 3.26
C LEU A 114 -15.95 0.64 2.02
N GLY A 115 -14.80 1.30 1.81
CA GLY A 115 -14.58 2.24 0.71
C GLY A 115 -14.91 3.71 1.00
N ALA A 116 -15.48 4.03 2.18
CA ALA A 116 -15.74 5.41 2.59
C ALA A 116 -14.47 6.23 2.92
N VAL A 117 -13.32 5.56 3.04
CA VAL A 117 -12.01 6.18 3.31
C VAL A 117 -10.97 5.56 2.38
N MET A 118 -10.15 6.41 1.76
CA MET A 118 -8.96 5.97 1.03
C MET A 118 -7.84 5.66 2.02
N VAL A 119 -7.46 4.39 2.13
CA VAL A 119 -6.45 3.94 3.11
C VAL A 119 -5.15 3.57 2.42
N MET A 120 -4.09 4.31 2.76
CA MET A 120 -2.73 4.11 2.27
C MET A 120 -1.81 3.66 3.40
N THR A 121 -0.79 2.86 3.08
CA THR A 121 0.21 2.40 4.05
C THR A 121 1.61 2.53 3.46
N ALA A 122 2.59 2.88 4.28
CA ALA A 122 3.97 3.03 3.81
C ALA A 122 5.01 2.79 4.90
N GLY A 123 6.26 2.63 4.46
CA GLY A 123 7.42 2.39 5.32
C GLY A 123 8.62 3.25 4.96
N SER A 124 9.36 3.76 5.95
CA SER A 124 10.62 4.48 5.71
C SER A 124 11.76 3.54 5.29
N GLY A 125 11.75 2.30 5.78
CA GLY A 125 12.66 1.22 5.38
C GLY A 125 11.90 -0.10 5.24
N PRO A 126 11.15 -0.32 4.15
CA PRO A 126 10.24 -1.44 4.01
C PRO A 126 10.92 -2.80 4.15
N ALA A 127 10.30 -3.72 4.89
CA ALA A 127 10.75 -5.11 4.93
C ALA A 127 10.36 -5.86 3.64
N ALA A 128 10.86 -7.07 3.47
CA ALA A 128 10.59 -7.88 2.28
C ALA A 128 9.21 -8.55 2.25
N GLY A 129 8.48 -8.54 3.36
CA GLY A 129 7.18 -9.19 3.50
C GLY A 129 6.48 -8.77 4.79
N ILE A 130 5.19 -9.04 4.89
CA ILE A 130 4.39 -8.76 6.08
C ILE A 130 4.83 -9.69 7.21
N SER A 131 4.88 -9.15 8.44
CA SER A 131 5.27 -9.90 9.62
C SER A 131 4.33 -11.08 9.86
N PRO A 132 4.82 -12.29 10.17
CA PRO A 132 3.98 -13.47 10.42
C PRO A 132 2.93 -13.24 11.50
N VAL A 133 3.26 -12.49 12.55
CA VAL A 133 2.29 -12.17 13.62
C VAL A 133 1.14 -11.32 13.08
N VAL A 134 1.41 -10.39 12.14
CA VAL A 134 0.35 -9.60 11.49
C VAL A 134 -0.48 -10.46 10.57
N VAL A 135 0.14 -11.39 9.82
CA VAL A 135 -0.61 -12.37 9.00
C VAL A 135 -1.60 -13.14 9.87
N GLN A 136 -1.15 -13.63 11.03
CA GLN A 136 -2.00 -14.35 11.97
C GLN A 136 -3.12 -13.47 12.53
N LEU A 137 -2.80 -12.26 12.99
CA LEU A 137 -3.81 -11.32 13.53
C LEU A 137 -4.88 -10.94 12.51
N LEU A 138 -4.51 -10.77 11.23
CA LEU A 138 -5.44 -10.49 10.15
C LEU A 138 -6.32 -11.71 9.85
N ALA A 139 -5.73 -12.90 9.82
CA ALA A 139 -6.49 -14.14 9.61
C ALA A 139 -7.54 -14.37 10.70
N GLU A 140 -7.23 -14.08 11.97
CA GLU A 140 -8.21 -14.11 13.07
C GLU A 140 -9.40 -13.15 12.88
N GLN A 141 -9.23 -12.12 12.06
CA GLN A 141 -10.27 -11.15 11.71
C GLN A 141 -10.96 -11.46 10.38
N GLY A 142 -10.63 -12.58 9.73
CA GLY A 142 -11.10 -12.94 8.39
C GLY A 142 -10.51 -12.07 7.29
N LEU A 143 -9.38 -11.40 7.53
CA LEU A 143 -8.71 -10.51 6.58
C LEU A 143 -7.51 -11.20 5.94
N ASN A 144 -7.31 -10.97 4.63
CA ASN A 144 -6.18 -11.52 3.89
C ASN A 144 -4.99 -10.55 3.90
N ALA A 145 -3.86 -10.99 4.45
CA ALA A 145 -2.63 -10.19 4.47
C ALA A 145 -2.08 -9.87 3.07
N GLY A 146 -2.41 -10.66 2.03
CA GLY A 146 -2.00 -10.41 0.64
C GLY A 146 -2.70 -9.23 -0.04
N GLU A 147 -3.70 -8.63 0.60
CA GLU A 147 -4.39 -7.42 0.11
C GLU A 147 -3.50 -6.19 0.11
N ASP A 148 -2.35 -6.21 0.78
CA ASP A 148 -1.36 -5.13 0.79
C ASP A 148 0.06 -5.73 0.86
N PHE A 149 1.09 -4.90 0.75
CA PHE A 149 2.48 -5.31 0.80
C PHE A 149 3.38 -4.18 1.33
N PRO A 150 4.56 -4.50 1.90
CA PRO A 150 5.53 -3.51 2.30
C PRO A 150 6.02 -2.69 1.10
N LYS A 151 5.87 -1.37 1.18
CA LYS A 151 6.27 -0.44 0.13
C LYS A 151 6.81 0.87 0.71
N PRO A 152 7.74 1.54 0.00
CA PRO A 152 8.38 2.73 0.54
C PRO A 152 7.42 3.91 0.64
N LEU A 153 7.67 4.77 1.62
CA LEU A 153 7.04 6.07 1.71
C LEU A 153 7.45 6.90 0.50
N THR A 154 6.45 7.42 -0.19
CA THR A 154 6.62 8.27 -1.37
C THR A 154 5.91 9.58 -1.16
N ILE A 155 6.34 10.60 -1.87
CA ILE A 155 5.76 11.93 -1.69
C ILE A 155 4.30 11.96 -2.14
N GLU A 156 3.95 11.21 -3.18
CA GLU A 156 2.60 11.22 -3.74
C GLU A 156 1.55 10.76 -2.72
N VAL A 157 1.86 9.78 -1.88
CA VAL A 157 0.92 9.28 -0.86
C VAL A 157 0.82 10.20 0.34
N VAL A 158 1.91 10.91 0.69
CA VAL A 158 1.86 11.96 1.74
C VAL A 158 1.02 13.14 1.26
N ASP A 159 1.19 13.54 0.01
CA ASP A 159 0.44 14.66 -0.56
C ASP A 159 -1.02 14.33 -0.86
N ALA A 160 -1.35 13.04 -1.03
CA ALA A 160 -2.72 12.59 -1.17
C ALA A 160 -3.48 12.50 0.15
N ALA A 161 -2.78 12.34 1.27
CA ALA A 161 -3.40 12.14 2.58
C ALA A 161 -3.94 13.45 3.14
N ASP A 162 -5.13 13.40 3.75
CA ASP A 162 -5.63 14.47 4.61
C ASP A 162 -5.09 14.28 6.04
N LEU A 163 -4.88 13.01 6.40
CA LEU A 163 -4.44 12.57 7.70
C LEU A 163 -3.26 11.61 7.58
N VAL A 164 -2.15 11.95 8.23
CA VAL A 164 -0.96 11.09 8.33
C VAL A 164 -0.81 10.61 9.76
N ILE A 165 -0.81 9.29 9.95
CA ILE A 165 -0.64 8.63 11.24
C ILE A 165 0.69 7.89 11.24
N THR A 166 1.62 8.37 12.05
CA THR A 166 2.92 7.71 12.26
C THR A 166 2.83 6.74 13.43
N LEU A 167 3.46 5.57 13.27
CA LEU A 167 3.38 4.43 14.20
C LEU A 167 4.81 4.04 14.59
N GLY A 168 5.41 4.86 15.46
CA GLY A 168 6.78 4.69 15.94
C GLY A 168 7.86 5.04 14.91
N CYS A 169 7.60 5.95 13.98
CA CYS A 169 8.57 6.45 12.98
C CYS A 169 8.38 7.95 12.65
N ALA A 170 7.95 8.76 13.62
CA ALA A 170 7.53 10.16 13.39
C ALA A 170 8.56 10.99 12.60
N ASP A 171 9.85 10.84 12.88
CA ASP A 171 10.92 11.64 12.28
C ASP A 171 11.23 11.30 10.81
N ALA A 172 10.73 10.16 10.31
CA ALA A 172 10.98 9.72 8.95
C ALA A 172 9.96 10.27 7.94
N CYS A 173 8.86 10.85 8.40
CA CYS A 173 7.80 11.35 7.52
C CYS A 173 8.03 12.83 7.19
N PRO A 174 8.14 13.20 5.91
CA PRO A 174 8.28 14.60 5.53
C PRO A 174 6.97 15.36 5.84
N VAL A 175 7.08 16.51 6.51
CA VAL A 175 5.93 17.36 6.84
C VAL A 175 5.48 18.11 5.60
N ARG A 176 4.16 18.13 5.36
CA ARG A 176 3.51 18.83 4.25
C ARG A 176 2.41 19.77 4.75
N PRO A 177 2.34 21.01 4.26
CA PRO A 177 1.29 21.94 4.63
C PRO A 177 -0.10 21.41 4.27
N GLY A 178 -1.12 21.74 5.09
CA GLY A 178 -2.51 21.39 4.82
C GLY A 178 -2.92 19.95 5.18
N ARG A 179 -2.07 19.21 5.89
CA ARG A 179 -2.36 17.85 6.37
C ARG A 179 -2.31 17.80 7.88
N ARG A 180 -3.13 16.92 8.47
CA ARG A 180 -3.10 16.65 9.91
C ARG A 180 -2.14 15.50 10.19
N TYR A 181 -1.32 15.64 11.23
CA TYR A 181 -0.35 14.62 11.63
C TYR A 181 -0.65 14.14 13.04
N PHE A 182 -0.69 12.82 13.22
CA PHE A 182 -0.81 12.19 14.53
C PHE A 182 0.28 11.14 14.70
N ASN A 183 0.87 11.11 15.89
CA ASN A 183 1.75 10.01 16.28
C ASN A 183 0.98 9.09 17.22
N TRP A 184 0.83 7.83 16.81
CA TRP A 184 0.25 6.79 17.63
C TRP A 184 1.36 5.92 18.19
N ASP A 185 1.66 6.15 19.47
CA ASP A 185 2.56 5.26 20.18
C ASP A 185 1.89 3.89 20.38
N LEU A 186 2.54 2.87 19.83
CA LEU A 186 2.11 1.48 19.81
C LEU A 186 3.34 0.60 19.94
N PRO A 187 3.30 -0.42 20.82
CA PRO A 187 4.35 -1.43 20.93
C PRO A 187 4.69 -2.02 19.55
N ASP A 188 5.97 -2.27 19.30
CA ASP A 188 6.35 -3.03 18.12
C ASP A 188 5.78 -4.45 18.23
N LEU A 189 5.21 -4.94 17.13
CA LEU A 189 4.64 -6.29 17.07
C LEU A 189 5.73 -7.36 16.90
N ARG A 190 6.96 -6.96 16.55
CA ARG A 190 8.06 -7.88 16.33
C ARG A 190 8.42 -8.61 17.62
N GLY A 191 8.47 -9.94 17.55
CA GLY A 191 8.90 -10.79 18.66
C GLY A 191 7.91 -10.87 19.81
N LEU A 192 6.73 -10.25 19.71
CA LEU A 192 5.66 -10.46 20.67
C LEU A 192 5.05 -11.85 20.52
N ASP A 193 4.64 -12.44 21.63
CA ASP A 193 3.73 -13.57 21.64
C ASP A 193 2.35 -13.14 21.11
N ILE A 194 1.53 -14.11 20.72
CA ILE A 194 0.24 -13.83 20.08
C ILE A 194 -0.74 -13.10 21.00
N GLU A 195 -0.74 -13.34 22.31
CA GLU A 195 -1.67 -12.68 23.23
C GLU A 195 -1.31 -11.19 23.39
N SER A 196 -0.01 -10.91 23.56
CA SER A 196 0.49 -9.53 23.56
C SER A 196 0.19 -8.82 22.24
N ALA A 197 0.35 -9.50 21.11
CA ALA A 197 0.03 -8.96 19.79
C ALA A 197 -1.48 -8.70 19.62
N ARG A 198 -2.35 -9.54 20.19
CA ARG A 198 -3.81 -9.32 20.23
C ARG A 198 -4.18 -8.10 21.07
N ALA A 199 -3.49 -7.87 22.19
CA ALA A 199 -3.69 -6.67 23.00
C ALA A 199 -3.38 -5.40 22.19
N VAL A 200 -2.28 -5.40 21.43
CA VAL A 200 -1.93 -4.29 20.51
C VAL A 200 -2.99 -4.14 19.42
N ARG A 201 -3.45 -5.24 18.80
CA ARG A 201 -4.54 -5.20 17.81
C ARG A 201 -5.80 -4.57 18.39
N ASN A 202 -6.23 -4.98 19.59
CA ASN A 202 -7.46 -4.49 20.20
C ASN A 202 -7.36 -2.99 20.55
N SER A 203 -6.21 -2.55 21.07
CA SER A 203 -5.91 -1.13 21.30
C SER A 203 -5.97 -0.33 19.99
N LEU A 204 -5.36 -0.85 18.92
CA LEU A 204 -5.38 -0.24 17.60
C LEU A 204 -6.80 -0.21 17.00
N GLN A 205 -7.58 -1.28 17.15
CA GLN A 205 -8.98 -1.35 16.71
C GLN A 205 -9.80 -0.23 17.35
N ALA A 206 -9.69 -0.03 18.67
CA ALA A 206 -10.39 1.05 19.35
C ALA A 206 -10.01 2.45 18.84
N ARG A 207 -8.73 2.66 18.49
CA ARG A 207 -8.27 3.92 17.86
C ARG A 207 -8.83 4.08 16.44
N ILE A 208 -8.87 3.00 15.66
CA ILE A 208 -9.47 2.99 14.31
C ILE A 208 -10.97 3.29 14.36
N ASP A 209 -11.71 2.75 15.32
CA ASP A 209 -13.14 2.98 15.44
C ASP A 209 -13.46 4.45 15.77
N ARG A 210 -12.67 5.05 16.68
CA ARG A 210 -12.78 6.49 16.99
C ARG A 210 -12.42 7.35 15.78
N LEU A 211 -11.30 7.04 15.13
CA LEU A 211 -10.86 7.74 13.92
C LEU A 211 -11.95 7.69 12.84
N PHE A 212 -12.53 6.52 12.59
CA PHE A 212 -13.58 6.37 11.60
C PHE A 212 -14.84 7.17 11.98
N ALA A 213 -15.22 7.19 13.26
CA ALA A 213 -16.33 8.04 13.72
C ALA A 213 -16.06 9.53 13.48
N GLU A 214 -14.85 10.01 13.76
CA GLU A 214 -14.43 11.40 13.50
C GLU A 214 -14.46 11.75 12.01
N LEU A 215 -14.02 10.83 11.14
CA LEU A 215 -14.01 11.04 9.69
C LEU A 215 -15.41 11.08 9.06
N ASN A 216 -16.41 10.47 9.71
CA ASN A 216 -17.81 10.47 9.25
C ASN A 216 -18.70 11.43 10.03
N ALA A 217 -18.17 12.12 11.05
CA ALA A 217 -18.93 13.14 11.74
C ALA A 217 -19.22 14.28 10.75
N PRO A 218 -20.47 14.77 10.66
CA PRO A 218 -20.76 15.95 9.87
C PRO A 218 -19.88 17.09 10.39
N SER A 219 -19.14 17.74 9.51
CA SER A 219 -18.38 18.95 9.84
C SER A 219 -19.30 19.88 10.61
N PRO A 220 -18.92 20.39 11.80
CA PRO A 220 -19.75 21.39 12.46
C PRO A 220 -19.87 22.56 11.50
N SER A 221 -21.08 22.80 11.00
CA SER A 221 -21.41 23.96 10.18
C SER A 221 -20.99 25.18 10.98
N SER A 222 -19.93 25.86 10.55
CA SER A 222 -19.55 27.17 11.06
C SER A 222 -20.72 28.11 10.81
N ALA A 223 -21.40 28.49 11.90
CA ALA A 223 -22.35 29.58 11.97
C ALA A 223 -21.63 30.93 11.97
#